data_AF-Q053R1-F1
#
_entry.id   AF-Q053R1-F1
#
_cell.length_a   1.000
_cell.length_b   1.000
_cell.length_c   1.000
_cell.angle_alpha   90.00
_cell.angle_beta   90.00
_cell.angle_gamma   90.00
#
_symmetry.space_group_name_H-M   'P 1'
#
loop_
_entity.id
_entity.type
_entity.pdbx_description
1 polymer ?
#
loop_
_entity_poly.entity_id
_entity_poly.type
_entity_poly.pdbx_seq_one_letter_code
_entity_poly.pdbx_strand_id
1 'polypeptide(L)'
;MKEVSVPATKRIALVAHDNRKEDLVSWVKAHREILSKHRLFGTGTTGKLISEETGLPVTRFLSGPLGGDQQIGAKIAEGDLDIVVFFWDPLTAQPHDPDVKALLRIAVLYNVPMACNRSTADYMISSPQFTISYEKVLLNFELLCES
;
A
#
# COMPACT_ATOMS: atom_id res chain seq x y z
N MET A 1 2.84 -2.19 24.16
CA MET A 1 3.16 -1.66 22.82
C MET A 1 4.62 -1.95 22.51
N LYS A 2 4.98 -2.05 21.23
CA LYS A 2 6.34 -2.27 20.73
C LYS A 2 6.66 -1.23 19.67
N GLU A 3 7.82 -0.59 19.76
CA GLU A 3 8.30 0.32 18.70
C GLU A 3 9.03 -0.47 17.61
N VAL A 4 8.81 -0.09 16.36
CA VAL A 4 9.43 -0.69 15.18
C VAL A 4 9.85 0.39 14.21
N SER A 5 11.10 0.31 13.77
CA SER A 5 11.68 1.29 12.86
C SER A 5 11.17 1.10 11.44
N VAL A 6 10.69 2.19 10.84
CA VAL A 6 10.33 2.28 9.43
C VAL A 6 11.44 3.06 8.70
N PRO A 7 12.06 2.50 7.65
CA PRO A 7 13.19 3.13 6.97
C PRO A 7 12.78 4.36 6.15
N ALA A 8 13.70 5.29 5.90
CA ALA A 8 13.49 6.44 5.01
C ALA A 8 12.98 6.02 3.62
N THR A 9 13.64 5.05 2.99
CA THR A 9 13.19 4.42 1.75
C THR A 9 12.08 3.41 2.03
N LYS A 10 10.83 3.89 1.94
CA LYS A 10 9.61 3.07 2.07
C LYS A 10 9.44 2.01 0.99
N ARG A 11 8.78 0.92 1.36
CA ARG A 11 8.21 -0.13 0.49
C ARG A 11 6.71 0.12 0.34
N ILE A 12 6.28 0.53 -0.84
CA ILE A 12 4.96 1.10 -1.08
C ILE A 12 4.18 0.22 -2.06
N ALA A 13 3.02 -0.28 -1.64
CA ALA A 13 2.09 -0.99 -2.53
C ALA A 13 1.10 0.00 -3.17
N LEU A 14 0.96 -0.08 -4.50
CA LEU A 14 0.09 0.74 -5.33
C LEU A 14 -0.97 -0.15 -6.00
N VAL A 15 -2.23 0.01 -5.62
CA VAL A 15 -3.35 -0.85 -6.04
C VAL A 15 -4.55 0.01 -6.44
N ALA A 16 -5.30 -0.43 -7.43
CA ALA A 16 -6.54 0.22 -7.83
C ALA A 16 -7.52 -0.76 -8.47
N HIS A 17 -8.81 -0.61 -8.17
CA HIS A 17 -9.87 -1.21 -8.99
C HIS A 17 -9.82 -0.62 -10.41
N ASP A 18 -10.37 -1.32 -11.40
CA ASP A 18 -10.25 -0.95 -12.82
C ASP A 18 -10.64 0.50 -13.09
N ASN A 19 -11.80 0.94 -12.60
CA ASN A 19 -12.31 2.30 -12.75
C ASN A 19 -11.50 3.39 -12.00
N ARG A 20 -10.49 2.99 -11.21
CA ARG A 20 -9.64 3.89 -10.43
C ARG A 20 -8.17 3.88 -10.85
N LYS A 21 -7.80 3.05 -11.83
CA LYS A 21 -6.41 2.93 -12.31
C LYS A 21 -5.88 4.24 -12.89
N GLU A 22 -6.68 4.92 -13.69
CA GLU A 22 -6.29 6.22 -14.29
C GLU A 22 -6.01 7.28 -13.22
N ASP A 23 -6.84 7.35 -12.18
CA ASP A 23 -6.63 8.28 -11.06
C ASP A 23 -5.35 7.95 -10.29
N LEU A 24 -5.09 6.66 -10.03
CA LEU A 24 -3.84 6.24 -9.39
C LEU A 24 -2.62 6.57 -10.26
N VAL A 25 -2.66 6.32 -11.57
CA VAL A 25 -1.58 6.66 -12.49
C VAL A 25 -1.35 8.17 -12.54
N SER A 26 -2.43 8.97 -12.60
CA SER A 26 -2.37 10.43 -12.53
C SER A 26 -1.69 10.90 -11.24
N TRP A 27 -2.04 10.29 -10.11
CA TRP A 27 -1.43 10.58 -8.82
C TRP A 27 0.06 10.21 -8.79
N VAL A 28 0.44 9.04 -9.31
CA VAL A 28 1.86 8.63 -9.39
C VAL A 28 2.65 9.56 -10.31
N LYS A 29 2.07 10.01 -11.43
CA LYS A 29 2.71 11.00 -12.33
C LYS A 29 2.99 12.31 -11.59
N ALA A 30 2.01 12.82 -10.83
CA ALA A 30 2.15 14.06 -10.07
C ALA A 30 3.24 13.97 -8.98
N HIS A 31 3.44 12.78 -8.39
CA HIS A 31 4.37 12.55 -7.29
C HIS A 31 5.61 11.72 -7.68
N ARG A 32 5.89 11.62 -8.99
CA ARG A 32 6.92 10.74 -9.56
C ARG A 32 8.29 10.95 -8.93
N GLU A 33 8.68 12.20 -8.69
CA GLU A 33 9.99 12.53 -8.12
C GLU A 33 10.17 11.93 -6.73
N ILE A 34 9.17 12.07 -5.86
CA ILE A 34 9.20 11.51 -4.50
C ILE A 34 9.16 9.99 -4.58
N LEU A 35 8.19 9.43 -5.32
CA LEU A 35 7.99 7.98 -5.45
C LEU A 35 9.21 7.25 -6.06
N SER A 36 10.00 7.92 -6.90
CA SER A 36 11.24 7.36 -7.47
C SER A 36 12.32 7.01 -6.44
N LYS A 37 12.23 7.58 -5.23
CA LYS A 37 13.16 7.35 -4.12
C LYS A 37 12.76 6.16 -3.24
N HIS A 38 11.66 5.49 -3.58
CA HIS A 38 11.03 4.40 -2.82
C HIS A 38 10.99 3.09 -3.61
N ARG A 39 10.74 1.97 -2.93
CA ARG A 39 10.51 0.68 -3.58
C ARG A 39 9.02 0.51 -3.82
N LEU A 40 8.63 0.40 -5.10
CA LEU A 40 7.22 0.32 -5.49
C LEU A 40 6.81 -1.11 -5.80
N PHE A 41 5.64 -1.47 -5.31
CA PHE A 41 4.97 -2.73 -5.56
C PHE A 41 3.56 -2.45 -6.11
N GLY A 42 2.99 -3.36 -6.87
CA GLY A 42 1.61 -3.22 -7.33
C GLY A 42 1.03 -4.54 -7.83
N THR A 43 -0.29 -4.64 -7.90
CA THR A 43 -0.95 -5.82 -8.47
C THR A 43 -0.76 -5.91 -9.98
N GLY A 44 -1.01 -7.08 -10.56
CA GLY A 44 -0.59 -7.43 -11.92
C GLY A 44 -0.84 -6.36 -12.98
N THR A 45 -2.07 -5.90 -13.15
CA THR A 45 -2.44 -4.88 -14.16
C THR A 45 -2.06 -3.47 -13.72
N THR A 46 -2.28 -3.12 -12.47
CA THR A 46 -1.98 -1.78 -11.92
C THR A 46 -0.48 -1.47 -11.96
N GLY A 47 0.36 -2.39 -11.49
CA GLY A 47 1.82 -2.21 -11.48
C GLY A 47 2.40 -2.15 -12.89
N LYS A 48 1.85 -2.92 -13.84
CA LYS A 48 2.22 -2.82 -15.26
C LYS A 48 1.94 -1.42 -15.80
N LEU A 49 0.68 -0.97 -15.65
CA LEU A 49 0.24 0.32 -16.16
C LEU A 49 1.05 1.48 -15.58
N ILE A 50 1.30 1.47 -14.26
CA ILE A 50 2.13 2.49 -13.61
C ILE A 50 3.54 2.50 -14.19
N SER A 51 4.16 1.33 -14.37
CA SER A 51 5.53 1.24 -14.90
C SER A 51 5.62 1.77 -16.34
N GLU A 52 4.66 1.40 -17.20
CA GLU A 52 4.58 1.88 -18.60
C GLU A 52 4.36 3.39 -18.68
N GLU A 53 3.46 3.94 -17.85
CA GLU A 53 3.05 5.34 -17.91
C GLU A 53 3.99 6.32 -17.20
N THR A 54 4.88 5.83 -16.33
CA THR A 54 5.74 6.68 -15.49
C THR A 54 7.22 6.37 -15.59
N GLY A 55 7.58 5.21 -16.15
CA GLY A 55 8.94 4.69 -16.19
C GLY A 55 9.50 4.31 -14.82
N LEU A 56 8.68 4.27 -13.76
CA LEU A 56 9.11 3.82 -12.44
C LEU A 56 9.18 2.27 -12.40
N PRO A 57 10.21 1.68 -11.76
CA PRO A 57 10.27 0.25 -11.56
C PRO A 57 9.22 -0.16 -10.50
N VAL A 58 8.30 -1.05 -10.89
CA VAL A 58 7.27 -1.58 -9.98
C VAL A 58 7.37 -3.10 -9.93
N THR A 59 7.59 -3.66 -8.73
CA THR A 59 7.52 -5.10 -8.52
C THR A 59 6.07 -5.55 -8.58
N ARG A 60 5.75 -6.48 -9.47
CA ARG A 60 4.37 -6.90 -9.74
C ARG A 60 4.00 -8.14 -8.95
N PHE A 61 2.92 -8.04 -8.18
CA PHE A 61 2.20 -9.16 -7.60
C PHE A 61 1.13 -9.67 -8.58
N LEU A 62 0.39 -10.70 -8.18
CA LEU A 62 -0.80 -11.16 -8.89
C LEU A 62 -1.85 -10.04 -8.94
N SER A 63 -2.81 -10.15 -9.85
CA SER A 63 -4.00 -9.30 -9.82
C SER A 63 -4.77 -9.54 -8.51
N GLY A 64 -5.46 -8.52 -7.99
CA GLY A 64 -6.26 -8.62 -6.74
C GLY A 64 -7.17 -9.86 -6.71
N PRO A 65 -8.05 -10.07 -7.72
CA PRO A 65 -8.90 -11.25 -7.81
C PRO A 65 -8.18 -12.62 -7.85
N LEU A 66 -6.88 -12.63 -8.15
CA LEU A 66 -6.05 -13.83 -8.23
C LEU A 66 -5.16 -14.02 -6.99
N GLY A 67 -5.43 -13.29 -5.90
CA GLY A 67 -4.68 -13.37 -4.64
C GLY A 67 -3.62 -12.28 -4.44
N GLY A 68 -3.57 -11.26 -5.31
CA GLY A 68 -2.63 -10.15 -5.16
C GLY A 68 -2.79 -9.40 -3.84
N ASP A 69 -4.02 -9.22 -3.37
CA ASP A 69 -4.29 -8.53 -2.09
C ASP A 69 -3.81 -9.36 -0.89
N GLN A 70 -3.84 -10.68 -1.00
CA GLN A 70 -3.29 -11.59 0.02
C GLN A 70 -1.76 -11.57 0.03
N GLN A 71 -1.11 -11.44 -1.14
CA GLN A 71 0.35 -11.25 -1.20
C GLN A 71 0.77 -9.95 -0.51
N ILE A 72 0.01 -8.86 -0.71
CA ILE A 72 0.23 -7.58 -0.02
C ILE A 72 0.00 -7.75 1.48
N GLY A 73 -1.08 -8.41 1.89
CA GLY A 73 -1.37 -8.66 3.30
C GLY A 73 -0.28 -9.48 3.99
N ALA A 74 0.25 -10.53 3.34
CA ALA A 74 1.38 -11.32 3.82
C ALA A 74 2.63 -10.44 3.98
N LYS A 75 2.94 -9.60 3.00
CA LYS A 75 4.07 -8.68 3.06
C LYS A 75 3.94 -7.64 4.18
N ILE A 76 2.74 -7.17 4.49
CA ILE A 76 2.51 -6.33 5.68
C ILE A 76 2.85 -7.09 6.96
N ALA A 77 2.37 -8.33 7.10
CA ALA A 77 2.59 -9.16 8.28
C ALA A 77 4.07 -9.54 8.47
N GLU A 78 4.80 -9.73 7.37
CA GLU A 78 6.25 -9.98 7.34
C GLU A 78 7.08 -8.71 7.64
N GLY A 79 6.45 -7.54 7.75
CA GLY A 79 7.16 -6.27 7.91
C GLY A 79 7.88 -5.83 6.63
N ASP A 80 7.39 -6.27 5.47
CA ASP A 80 7.94 -6.06 4.12
C ASP A 80 7.20 -5.00 3.29
N LEU A 81 6.17 -4.37 3.85
CA LEU A 81 5.47 -3.22 3.28
C LEU A 81 5.24 -2.15 4.35
N ASP A 82 5.50 -0.90 3.97
CA ASP A 82 5.47 0.25 4.88
C ASP A 82 4.29 1.17 4.62
N ILE A 83 3.79 1.22 3.38
CA ILE A 83 2.68 2.07 2.96
C ILE A 83 1.84 1.33 1.93
N VAL A 84 0.52 1.48 2.00
CA VAL A 84 -0.41 1.03 0.96
C VAL A 84 -1.20 2.21 0.41
N VAL A 85 -1.23 2.35 -0.92
CA VAL A 85 -2.15 3.24 -1.63
C VAL A 85 -3.07 2.36 -2.46
N PHE A 86 -4.33 2.27 -2.04
CA PHE A 86 -5.34 1.47 -2.72
C PHE A 86 -6.53 2.34 -3.11
N PHE A 87 -6.61 2.76 -4.37
CA PHE A 87 -7.80 3.46 -4.87
C PHE A 87 -8.88 2.45 -5.29
N TRP A 88 -9.81 2.19 -4.39
CA TRP A 88 -10.96 1.31 -4.64
C TRP A 88 -12.16 2.07 -5.26
N ASP A 89 -12.92 1.36 -6.08
CA ASP A 89 -14.23 1.79 -6.59
C ASP A 89 -15.32 1.44 -5.58
N PRO A 90 -16.02 2.43 -4.97
CA PRO A 90 -17.07 2.17 -3.99
C PRO A 90 -18.44 1.89 -4.62
N LEU A 91 -18.60 2.05 -5.93
CA LEU A 91 -19.89 1.92 -6.62
C LEU A 91 -20.09 0.53 -7.23
N THR A 92 -19.03 -0.25 -7.38
CA THR A 92 -19.06 -1.56 -8.03
C THR A 92 -18.60 -2.64 -7.06
N ALA A 93 -19.47 -3.60 -6.76
CA ALA A 93 -19.12 -4.78 -5.97
C ALA A 93 -17.97 -5.56 -6.65
N GLN A 94 -16.95 -5.93 -5.86
CA GLN A 94 -15.83 -6.72 -6.37
C GLN A 94 -15.91 -8.15 -5.83
N PRO A 95 -15.60 -9.17 -6.66
CA PRO A 95 -15.51 -10.56 -6.20
C PRO A 95 -14.52 -10.78 -5.04
N HIS A 96 -13.54 -9.90 -4.90
CA HIS A 96 -12.48 -9.93 -3.90
C HIS A 96 -12.66 -8.87 -2.80
N ASP A 97 -13.86 -8.27 -2.65
CA ASP A 97 -14.17 -7.35 -1.54
C ASP A 97 -13.82 -7.90 -0.14
N PRO A 98 -13.99 -9.21 0.16
CA PRO A 98 -13.52 -9.79 1.41
C PRO A 98 -12.01 -9.63 1.62
N ASP A 99 -11.21 -9.78 0.56
CA ASP A 99 -9.75 -9.65 0.61
C ASP A 99 -9.34 -8.19 0.86
N VAL A 100 -10.04 -7.22 0.25
CA VAL A 100 -9.81 -5.78 0.51
C VAL A 100 -10.08 -5.43 1.98
N LYS A 101 -11.16 -5.98 2.56
CA LYS A 101 -11.46 -5.82 4.00
C LYS A 101 -10.41 -6.49 4.88
N ALA A 102 -9.94 -7.68 4.50
CA ALA A 102 -8.87 -8.36 5.22
C ALA A 102 -7.55 -7.57 5.17
N LEU A 103 -7.26 -6.93 4.03
CA LEU A 103 -6.11 -6.05 3.85
C LEU A 103 -6.21 -4.78 4.72
N LEU A 104 -7.38 -4.13 4.79
CA LEU A 104 -7.58 -3.01 5.72
C LEU A 104 -7.33 -3.42 7.17
N ARG A 105 -7.88 -4.58 7.57
CA ARG A 105 -7.69 -5.13 8.92
C ARG A 105 -6.21 -5.37 9.24
N ILE A 106 -5.46 -5.96 8.32
CA ILE A 106 -4.03 -6.25 8.54
C ILE A 106 -3.19 -4.96 8.56
N ALA A 107 -3.51 -3.97 7.72
CA ALA A 107 -2.86 -2.67 7.75
C ALA A 107 -3.05 -1.98 9.10
N VAL A 108 -4.27 -1.98 9.65
CA VAL A 108 -4.55 -1.46 11.00
C VAL A 108 -3.78 -2.23 12.07
N LEU A 109 -3.80 -3.57 12.02
CA LEU A 109 -3.14 -4.42 13.02
C LEU A 109 -1.63 -4.15 13.10
N TYR A 110 -0.97 -3.96 11.97
CA TYR A 110 0.48 -3.72 11.86
C TYR A 110 0.84 -2.23 11.77
N ASN A 111 -0.13 -1.35 12.05
CA ASN A 111 0.01 0.11 11.99
C ASN A 111 0.72 0.59 10.70
N VAL A 112 0.29 0.04 9.57
CA VAL A 112 0.74 0.43 8.24
C VAL A 112 -0.24 1.45 7.68
N PRO A 113 0.19 2.68 7.35
CA PRO A 113 -0.68 3.68 6.73
C PRO A 113 -1.22 3.16 5.39
N MET A 114 -2.54 3.29 5.23
CA MET A 114 -3.25 2.90 4.02
C MET A 114 -4.12 4.07 3.52
N ALA A 115 -3.89 4.54 2.31
CA ALA A 115 -4.76 5.49 1.64
C ALA A 115 -5.76 4.78 0.74
N CYS A 116 -7.05 4.92 1.05
CA CYS A 116 -8.15 4.35 0.27
C CYS A 116 -8.67 5.30 -0.83
N ASN A 117 -8.11 6.49 -0.94
CA ASN A 117 -8.48 7.52 -1.91
C ASN A 117 -7.34 8.51 -2.11
N ARG A 118 -7.48 9.36 -3.13
CA ARG A 118 -6.49 10.36 -3.50
C ARG A 118 -6.20 11.36 -2.39
N SER A 119 -7.23 11.89 -1.73
CA SER A 119 -7.05 12.88 -0.67
C SER A 119 -6.17 12.35 0.47
N THR A 120 -6.40 11.11 0.91
CA THR A 120 -5.57 10.46 1.94
C THR A 120 -4.16 10.25 1.43
N ALA A 121 -3.99 9.86 0.16
CA ALA A 121 -2.67 9.69 -0.44
C ALA A 121 -1.88 11.01 -0.50
N ASP A 122 -2.54 12.13 -0.82
CA ASP A 122 -1.95 13.47 -0.82
C ASP A 122 -1.53 13.92 0.59
N TYR A 123 -2.36 13.67 1.62
CA TYR A 123 -1.97 13.91 3.02
C TYR A 123 -0.79 13.05 3.47
N MET A 124 -0.75 11.76 3.07
CA MET A 124 0.35 10.89 3.44
C MET A 124 1.67 11.30 2.77
N ILE A 125 1.67 11.59 1.46
CA ILE A 125 2.91 11.91 0.74
C ILE A 125 3.46 13.30 1.07
N SER A 126 2.60 14.22 1.52
CA SER A 126 3.03 15.52 2.02
C SER A 126 3.63 15.48 3.44
N SER A 127 3.46 14.37 4.17
CA SER A 127 4.05 14.20 5.50
C SER A 127 5.58 14.07 5.41
N PRO A 128 6.36 14.77 6.27
CA PRO A 128 7.81 14.57 6.36
C PRO A 128 8.19 13.10 6.61
N GLN A 129 7.38 12.36 7.38
CA GLN A 129 7.58 10.94 7.71
C GLN A 129 7.60 10.03 6.47
N PHE A 130 7.06 10.48 5.34
CA PHE A 130 7.10 9.72 4.10
C PHE A 130 8.54 9.47 3.63
N THR A 131 9.44 10.45 3.84
CA THR A 131 10.81 10.43 3.31
C THR A 131 11.92 10.25 4.35
N ILE A 132 11.60 10.32 5.65
CA ILE A 132 12.54 10.08 6.75
C ILE A 132 12.29 8.73 7.42
N SER A 133 13.28 8.20 8.13
CA SER A 133 13.05 7.07 9.04
C SER A 133 12.26 7.53 10.26
N TYR A 134 11.38 6.69 10.79
CA TYR A 134 10.60 6.98 11.99
C TYR A 134 10.21 5.70 12.72
N GLU A 135 9.89 5.81 14.01
CA GLU A 135 9.40 4.68 14.81
C GLU A 135 7.87 4.63 14.77
N LYS A 136 7.31 3.49 14.34
CA LYS A 136 5.88 3.21 14.48
C LYS A 136 5.61 2.36 15.70
N VAL A 137 4.43 2.54 16.29
CA VAL A 137 4.02 1.82 17.49
C VAL A 137 3.10 0.67 17.11
N LEU A 138 3.45 -0.56 17.48
CA LEU A 138 2.65 -1.77 17.28
C LEU A 138 2.06 -2.25 18.61
N LEU A 139 0.95 -2.99 18.51
CA LEU A 139 0.50 -3.83 19.62
C LEU A 139 1.60 -4.84 19.94
N ASN A 140 1.77 -5.17 21.24
CA ASN A 140 2.66 -6.26 21.59
C ASN A 140 1.90 -7.58 21.38
N PHE A 141 2.17 -8.26 20.27
CA PHE A 141 1.48 -9.51 19.92
C PHE A 141 1.85 -10.67 20.85
N GLU A 142 3.01 -10.65 21.51
CA GLU A 142 3.40 -11.68 22.48
C GLU A 142 2.39 -11.74 23.64
N LEU A 143 1.88 -10.58 24.08
CA LEU A 143 0.86 -10.50 25.13
C LEU A 143 -0.54 -10.92 24.65
N LEU A 144 -0.78 -11.00 23.35
CA LEU A 144 -2.09 -11.37 22.77
C LEU A 144 -2.19 -12.86 22.46
N CYS A 145 -1.07 -13.55 22.27
CA CYS A 145 -1.05 -15.01 22.06
C CYS A 145 -1.09 -15.80 23.37
N GLU A 146 -0.94 -15.12 24.52
CA GLU A 146 -0.98 -15.72 25.86
C GLU A 146 -2.37 -15.68 26.53
N SER A 147 -3.38 -15.09 25.88
CA SER A 147 -4.77 -15.05 26.36
C SER A 147 -5.66 -16.12 25.72
#